data_AF-A0A7D7ZH14-F1
#
_entry.id   AF-A0A7D7ZH14-F1
#
_cell.length_a   1.000
_cell.length_b   1.000
_cell.length_c   1.000
_cell.angle_alpha   90.00
_cell.angle_beta   90.00
_cell.angle_gamma   90.00
#
_symmetry.space_group_name_H-M   'P 1'
#
loop_
_entity.id
_entity.type
_entity.pdbx_description
1 polymer ?
#
loop_
_entity_poly.entity_id
_entity_poly.type
_entity_poly.pdbx_seq_one_letter_code
_entity_poly.pdbx_strand_id
1 'polypeptide(L)'
;MTSAYAQVVSTSPACVGCTMEDAKMMASESLLNSIPISVWTEKADYGHSEIIMIEGRVANVASGFPVTMTVVSPLNSIVTVDQVTVAQDGSFKTTLNTAGAMWKYDGTYTIKVNYGSAEKSNKVQVELTGGVGYTPNYETPTPTKQCGANDLSANGQCIPFSISGATVTGATLNTDDNSIIISINAEDDGTLTVTPSKTIQEGIFMVLVDGEEWDDVEIVANKVTVMFPAGAETIEIIGTYVIPEFGTIAAMILAVAIISIIAVSAKSRLSIIPRY
;
A
#
# COMPACT_ATOMS: atom_id res chain seq x y z
N MET A 1 -3.96 -39.98 32.04
CA MET A 1 -2.74 -39.83 31.22
C MET A 1 -3.12 -39.11 29.95
N THR A 2 -2.93 -37.79 29.91
CA THR A 2 -3.08 -37.01 28.68
C THR A 2 -2.00 -35.94 28.71
N SER A 3 -1.00 -36.14 27.87
CA SER A 3 0.21 -35.33 27.75
C SER A 3 -0.11 -34.02 27.03
N ALA A 4 0.05 -32.89 27.71
CA ALA A 4 0.10 -31.59 27.07
C ALA A 4 1.49 -31.43 26.42
N TYR A 5 1.55 -31.55 25.09
CA TYR A 5 2.74 -31.16 24.33
C TYR A 5 2.79 -29.63 24.28
N ALA A 6 3.80 -29.06 24.94
CA ALA A 6 4.16 -27.66 24.80
C ALA A 6 4.52 -27.38 23.33
N GLN A 7 3.87 -26.40 22.72
CA GLN A 7 4.38 -25.77 21.50
C GLN A 7 5.71 -25.12 21.86
N VAL A 8 6.80 -25.74 21.41
CA VAL A 8 8.13 -25.13 21.40
C VAL A 8 8.05 -24.00 20.38
N VAL A 9 7.83 -22.78 20.86
CA VAL A 9 8.11 -21.56 20.10
C VAL A 9 9.57 -21.68 19.67
N SER A 10 9.83 -21.77 18.37
CA SER A 10 11.19 -21.78 17.83
C SER A 10 11.78 -20.39 18.02
N THR A 11 12.23 -20.08 19.24
CA THR A 11 13.19 -19.01 19.45
C THR A 11 14.43 -19.40 18.67
N SER A 12 14.77 -18.62 17.64
CA SER A 12 16.07 -18.69 16.97
C SER A 12 17.15 -18.82 18.04
N PRO A 13 18.02 -19.85 18.00
CA PRO A 13 18.93 -20.11 19.11
C PRO A 13 19.78 -18.86 19.30
N ALA A 14 19.69 -18.26 20.50
CA ALA A 14 20.58 -17.17 20.89
C ALA A 14 22.01 -17.65 20.63
N CYS A 15 22.73 -16.99 19.73
CA CYS A 15 24.10 -17.37 19.43
C CYS A 15 24.97 -17.02 20.65
N VAL A 16 25.13 -17.99 21.55
CA VAL A 16 25.98 -17.89 22.73
C VAL A 16 27.44 -17.82 22.24
N GLY A 17 28.02 -16.62 22.25
CA GLY A 17 29.40 -16.36 21.83
C GLY A 17 29.56 -15.59 20.51
N CYS A 18 28.47 -15.21 19.84
CA CYS A 18 28.53 -14.32 18.68
C CYS A 18 28.88 -12.89 19.07
N THR A 19 29.67 -12.21 18.24
CA THR A 19 29.80 -10.76 18.32
C THR A 19 28.48 -10.09 17.90
N MET A 20 28.31 -8.82 18.24
CA MET A 20 27.15 -8.04 17.77
C MET A 20 27.04 -8.02 16.23
N GLU A 21 28.17 -8.13 15.54
CA GLU A 21 28.21 -8.20 14.07
C GLU A 21 27.69 -9.56 13.57
N ASP A 22 28.05 -10.66 14.22
CA ASP A 22 27.55 -12.00 13.89
C ASP A 22 26.04 -12.11 14.14
N ALA A 23 25.56 -11.54 15.25
CA ALA A 23 24.13 -11.49 15.56
C ALA A 23 23.34 -10.66 14.53
N LYS A 24 23.91 -9.54 14.08
CA LYS A 24 23.33 -8.68 13.04
C LYS A 24 23.28 -9.39 11.68
N MET A 25 24.32 -10.13 11.32
CA MET A 25 24.36 -10.93 10.09
C MET A 25 23.30 -12.04 10.12
N MET A 26 23.17 -12.79 11.22
CA MET A 26 22.14 -13.83 11.37
C MET A 26 20.72 -13.26 11.33
N ALA A 27 20.49 -12.10 11.97
CA ALA A 27 19.20 -11.42 11.92
C ALA A 27 18.85 -10.97 10.51
N SER A 28 19.80 -10.36 9.79
CA SER A 28 19.66 -9.96 8.39
C SER A 28 19.38 -11.16 7.48
N GLU A 29 20.10 -12.27 7.67
CA GLU A 29 19.88 -13.51 6.93
C GLU A 29 18.49 -14.11 7.21
N SER A 30 18.03 -14.08 8.47
CA SER A 30 16.67 -14.54 8.82
C SER A 30 15.58 -13.66 8.20
N LEU A 31 15.81 -12.34 8.12
CA LEU A 31 14.91 -11.38 7.47
C LEU A 31 14.82 -11.66 5.97
N LEU A 32 15.94 -11.90 5.32
CA LEU A 32 15.96 -12.26 3.90
C LEU A 32 15.26 -13.61 3.63
N ASN A 33 15.44 -14.60 4.51
CA ASN A 33 14.77 -15.90 4.41
C ASN A 33 13.26 -15.83 4.75
N SER A 34 12.80 -14.78 5.42
CA SER A 34 11.38 -14.55 5.70
C SER A 34 10.61 -14.02 4.48
N ILE A 35 11.30 -13.50 3.47
CA ILE A 35 10.70 -13.02 2.23
C ILE A 35 10.50 -14.23 1.30
N PRO A 36 9.25 -14.64 0.98
CA PRO A 36 9.00 -15.86 0.23
C PRO A 36 9.55 -15.80 -1.21
N ILE A 37 9.53 -14.61 -1.81
CA ILE A 37 10.11 -14.31 -3.12
C ILE A 37 10.60 -12.86 -3.17
N SER A 38 11.78 -12.64 -3.71
CA SER A 38 12.36 -11.32 -4.01
C SER A 38 12.64 -11.19 -5.50
N VAL A 39 12.46 -10.00 -6.05
CA VAL A 39 12.75 -9.67 -7.45
C VAL A 39 13.42 -8.29 -7.53
N TRP A 40 14.40 -8.15 -8.41
CA TRP A 40 15.08 -6.89 -8.69
C TRP A 40 15.54 -6.83 -10.15
N THR A 41 15.96 -5.65 -10.56
CA THR A 41 16.51 -5.34 -11.88
C THR A 41 17.88 -4.68 -11.72
N GLU A 42 18.67 -4.63 -12.79
CA GLU A 42 20.01 -4.00 -12.73
C GLU A 42 19.93 -2.46 -12.66
N LYS A 43 18.87 -1.87 -13.20
CA LYS A 43 18.59 -0.43 -13.23
C LYS A 43 17.13 -0.18 -12.86
N ALA A 44 16.84 1.06 -12.46
CA ALA A 44 15.47 1.53 -12.29
C ALA A 44 14.91 2.16 -13.59
N ASP A 45 15.77 2.60 -14.50
CA ASP A 45 15.39 3.33 -15.72
C ASP A 45 15.99 2.68 -16.97
N TYR A 46 15.18 2.61 -18.03
CA TYR A 46 15.56 2.03 -19.31
C TYR A 46 15.01 2.86 -20.48
N GLY A 47 15.73 2.86 -21.60
CA GLY A 47 15.18 3.32 -22.88
C GLY A 47 14.26 2.27 -23.51
N HIS A 48 13.39 2.68 -24.43
CA HIS A 48 12.66 1.73 -25.27
C HIS A 48 13.61 0.92 -26.14
N SER A 49 13.22 -0.32 -26.43
CA SER A 49 14.05 -1.33 -27.11
C SER A 49 15.30 -1.77 -26.33
N GLU A 50 15.47 -1.34 -25.08
CA GLU A 50 16.43 -1.97 -24.17
C GLU A 50 15.92 -3.31 -23.63
N ILE A 51 16.86 -4.12 -23.17
CA ILE A 51 16.58 -5.38 -22.50
C ILE A 51 16.67 -5.13 -20.99
N ILE A 52 15.58 -5.43 -20.29
CA ILE A 52 15.55 -5.40 -18.82
C ILE A 52 16.01 -6.76 -18.34
N MET A 53 17.10 -6.82 -17.58
CA MET A 53 17.51 -8.03 -16.87
C MET A 53 16.78 -8.13 -15.53
N ILE A 54 16.07 -9.24 -15.33
CA ILE A 54 15.33 -9.51 -14.10
C ILE A 54 15.98 -10.67 -13.38
N GLU A 55 16.25 -10.46 -12.11
CA GLU A 55 16.79 -11.46 -11.21
C GLU A 55 15.92 -11.55 -9.96
N GLY A 56 15.97 -12.71 -9.33
CA GLY A 56 15.22 -12.91 -8.11
C GLY A 56 15.61 -14.17 -7.37
N ARG A 57 15.01 -14.33 -6.20
CA ARG A 57 15.25 -15.46 -5.31
C ARG A 57 13.96 -15.92 -4.64
N VAL A 58 13.82 -17.23 -4.50
CA VAL A 58 12.75 -17.89 -3.76
C VAL A 58 13.35 -18.55 -2.51
N ALA A 59 12.82 -18.25 -1.34
CA ALA A 59 13.37 -18.74 -0.07
C ALA A 59 13.14 -20.25 0.14
N ASN A 60 11.94 -20.74 -0.20
CA ASN A 60 11.56 -22.14 -0.02
C ASN A 60 11.13 -22.74 -1.36
N VAL A 61 12.10 -23.32 -2.09
CA VAL A 61 11.87 -23.91 -3.42
C VAL A 61 11.09 -25.21 -3.31
N ALA A 62 9.94 -25.26 -3.96
CA ALA A 62 9.21 -26.47 -4.29
C ALA A 62 9.62 -26.97 -5.68
N SER A 63 10.13 -28.19 -5.76
CA SER A 63 10.58 -28.78 -7.02
C SER A 63 9.46 -28.77 -8.08
N GLY A 64 9.78 -28.30 -9.29
CA GLY A 64 8.87 -28.29 -10.44
C GLY A 64 7.89 -27.11 -10.51
N PHE A 65 7.92 -26.17 -9.56
CA PHE A 65 7.10 -24.96 -9.62
C PHE A 65 7.88 -23.79 -10.23
N PRO A 66 7.39 -23.14 -11.30
CA PRO A 66 8.00 -21.93 -11.84
C PRO A 66 7.55 -20.68 -11.06
N VAL A 67 8.30 -19.59 -11.21
CA VAL A 67 7.83 -18.24 -10.88
C VAL A 67 6.98 -17.72 -12.03
N THR A 68 5.75 -17.32 -11.73
CA THR A 68 4.90 -16.60 -12.69
C THR A 68 5.23 -15.12 -12.62
N MET A 69 5.66 -14.55 -13.73
CA MET A 69 5.94 -13.14 -13.88
C MET A 69 4.82 -12.48 -14.69
N THR A 70 4.34 -11.32 -14.25
CA THR A 70 3.33 -10.51 -14.95
C THR A 70 3.80 -9.07 -14.99
N VAL A 71 3.86 -8.51 -16.19
CA VAL A 71 4.26 -7.12 -16.39
C VAL A 71 3.04 -6.29 -16.72
N VAL A 72 2.88 -5.19 -15.99
CA VAL A 72 1.77 -4.25 -16.15
C VAL A 72 2.33 -2.91 -16.61
N SER A 73 1.73 -2.33 -17.65
CA SER A 73 2.12 -1.03 -18.20
C SER A 73 1.66 0.12 -17.30
N PRO A 74 2.14 1.35 -17.55
CA PRO A 74 1.66 2.56 -16.87
C PRO A 74 0.14 2.77 -17.01
N LEU A 75 -0.47 2.15 -18.03
CA LEU A 75 -1.92 2.19 -18.29
C LEU A 75 -2.70 1.08 -17.58
N ASN A 76 -2.08 0.37 -16.64
CA ASN A 76 -2.64 -0.79 -15.94
C ASN A 76 -3.04 -1.97 -16.85
N SER A 77 -2.51 -2.01 -18.08
CA SER A 77 -2.71 -3.11 -19.03
C SER A 77 -1.61 -4.16 -18.86
N ILE A 78 -1.96 -5.44 -18.96
CA ILE A 78 -0.96 -6.51 -18.96
C ILE A 78 -0.18 -6.45 -20.28
N VAL A 79 1.14 -6.34 -20.17
CA VAL A 79 2.08 -6.27 -21.28
C VAL A 79 2.53 -7.66 -21.68
N THR A 80 2.93 -8.45 -20.68
CA THR A 80 3.37 -9.83 -20.87
C THR A 80 3.19 -10.63 -19.59
N VAL A 81 3.04 -11.94 -19.76
CA VAL A 81 3.05 -12.94 -18.69
C VAL A 81 4.06 -14.00 -19.10
N ASP A 82 4.92 -14.39 -18.17
CA ASP A 82 5.96 -15.38 -18.41
C ASP A 82 6.10 -16.32 -17.21
N GLN A 83 6.69 -17.48 -17.43
CA GLN A 83 7.01 -18.45 -16.39
C GLN A 83 8.50 -18.74 -16.38
N VAL A 84 9.15 -18.39 -15.28
CA VAL A 84 10.60 -18.53 -15.11
C VAL A 84 10.88 -19.75 -14.24
N THR A 85 11.75 -20.63 -14.72
CA THR A 85 12.19 -21.79 -13.95
C THR A 85 13.10 -21.34 -12.80
N VAL A 86 12.88 -21.91 -11.61
CA VAL A 86 13.68 -21.62 -10.41
C VAL A 86 14.78 -22.68 -10.28
N ALA A 87 16.01 -22.23 -10.09
CA ALA A 87 17.16 -23.11 -9.84
C ALA A 87 17.11 -23.73 -8.44
N GLN A 88 17.92 -24.77 -8.20
CA GLN A 88 17.94 -25.47 -6.91
C GLN A 88 18.40 -24.58 -5.74
N ASP A 89 19.19 -23.53 -6.01
CA ASP A 89 19.62 -22.54 -5.03
C ASP A 89 18.57 -21.44 -4.76
N GLY A 90 17.40 -21.55 -5.40
CA GLY A 90 16.29 -20.60 -5.32
C GLY A 90 16.44 -19.40 -6.24
N SER A 91 17.53 -19.27 -6.99
CA SER A 91 17.69 -18.17 -7.94
C SER A 91 16.81 -18.35 -9.18
N PHE A 92 16.34 -17.24 -9.74
CA PHE A 92 15.75 -17.20 -11.06
C PHE A 92 16.21 -15.95 -11.80
N LYS A 93 16.26 -16.06 -13.12
CA LYS A 93 16.71 -14.98 -14.00
C LYS A 93 15.96 -15.05 -15.33
N THR A 94 15.56 -13.90 -15.84
CA THR A 94 14.94 -13.77 -17.16
C THR A 94 15.25 -12.39 -17.74
N THR A 95 14.87 -12.18 -19.00
CA THR A 95 15.01 -10.90 -19.69
C THR A 95 13.69 -10.47 -20.29
N LEU A 96 13.44 -9.16 -20.31
CA LEU A 96 12.31 -8.57 -21.02
C LEU A 96 12.81 -7.66 -22.13
N ASN A 97 12.33 -7.90 -23.34
CA ASN A 97 12.60 -7.04 -24.48
C ASN A 97 11.49 -5.97 -24.60
N THR A 98 11.89 -4.70 -24.50
CA THR A 98 10.96 -3.55 -24.56
C THR A 98 10.70 -3.03 -25.98
N ALA A 99 11.17 -3.71 -27.03
CA ALA A 99 10.97 -3.30 -28.43
C ALA A 99 9.56 -3.59 -28.98
N GLY A 100 8.65 -4.15 -28.16
CA GLY A 100 7.32 -4.60 -28.60
C GLY A 100 6.26 -3.50 -28.58
N ALA A 101 5.22 -3.64 -29.41
CA ALA A 101 4.09 -2.69 -29.46
C ALA A 101 3.35 -2.52 -28.13
N MET A 102 3.39 -3.53 -27.25
CA MET A 102 2.82 -3.50 -25.91
C MET A 102 3.65 -2.67 -24.92
N TRP A 103 4.89 -2.35 -25.26
CA TRP A 103 5.85 -1.58 -24.46
C TRP A 103 5.98 -0.14 -24.91
N LYS A 104 5.23 0.30 -25.93
CA LYS A 104 5.44 1.58 -26.62
C LYS A 104 5.28 2.84 -25.76
N TYR A 105 4.67 2.75 -24.58
CA TYR A 105 4.36 3.91 -23.75
C TYR A 105 5.47 4.20 -22.76
N ASP A 106 5.80 5.47 -22.60
CA ASP A 106 6.61 5.94 -21.48
C ASP A 106 5.86 5.79 -20.16
N GLY A 107 6.61 5.64 -19.06
CA GLY A 107 6.07 5.58 -17.70
C GLY A 107 6.59 4.39 -16.89
N THR A 108 6.00 4.23 -15.69
CA THR A 108 6.36 3.16 -14.76
C THR A 108 5.69 1.83 -15.11
N TYR A 109 6.50 0.84 -15.46
CA TYR A 109 6.08 -0.55 -15.63
C TYR A 109 6.25 -1.31 -14.31
N THR A 110 5.24 -2.10 -13.94
CA THR A 110 5.28 -2.93 -12.72
C THR A 110 5.46 -4.39 -13.09
N ILE A 111 6.58 -4.97 -12.68
CA ILE A 111 6.91 -6.38 -12.85
C ILE A 111 6.51 -7.10 -11.56
N LYS A 112 5.46 -7.91 -11.61
CA LYS A 112 4.98 -8.71 -10.49
C LYS A 112 5.48 -10.14 -10.65
N VAL A 113 5.97 -10.74 -9.57
CA VAL A 113 6.35 -12.14 -9.52
C VAL A 113 5.52 -12.86 -8.48
N ASN A 114 5.16 -14.11 -8.77
CA ASN A 114 4.42 -14.98 -7.88
C ASN A 114 5.00 -16.39 -7.89
N TYR A 115 5.10 -17.00 -6.72
CA TYR A 115 5.59 -18.37 -6.55
C TYR A 115 4.54 -19.25 -5.87
N GLY A 116 3.69 -19.89 -6.67
CA GLY A 116 2.61 -20.75 -6.17
C GLY A 116 1.37 -19.96 -5.74
N SER A 117 1.21 -19.70 -4.43
CA SER A 117 0.05 -18.99 -3.89
C SER A 117 0.18 -17.47 -4.03
N ALA A 118 -0.93 -16.74 -4.18
CA ALA A 118 -0.94 -15.27 -4.31
C ALA A 118 -0.16 -14.53 -3.21
N GLU A 119 -0.20 -15.04 -1.97
CA GLU A 119 0.53 -14.50 -0.81
C GLU A 119 2.06 -14.58 -0.94
N LYS A 120 2.57 -15.45 -1.82
CA LYS A 120 4.00 -15.56 -2.15
C LYS A 120 4.29 -14.73 -3.39
N SER A 121 4.09 -13.42 -3.29
CA SER A 121 4.31 -12.48 -4.38
C SER A 121 5.20 -11.31 -3.98
N ASN A 122 5.84 -10.72 -4.97
CA ASN A 122 6.61 -9.48 -4.83
C ASN A 122 6.56 -8.71 -6.15
N LYS A 123 7.07 -7.48 -6.17
CA LYS A 123 7.09 -6.63 -7.36
C LYS A 123 8.33 -5.74 -7.39
N VAL A 124 8.74 -5.39 -8.61
CA VAL A 124 9.71 -4.33 -8.89
C VAL A 124 9.13 -3.39 -9.93
N GLN A 125 9.51 -2.11 -9.88
CA GLN A 125 9.08 -1.09 -10.82
C GLN A 125 10.27 -0.57 -11.60
N VAL A 126 10.07 -0.34 -12.89
CA VAL A 126 11.06 0.23 -13.80
C VAL A 126 10.40 1.31 -14.65
N GLU A 127 11.13 2.37 -14.94
CA GLU A 127 10.69 3.48 -15.76
C GLU A 127 11.18 3.31 -17.21
N LEU A 128 10.27 3.41 -18.19
CA LEU A 128 10.64 3.48 -19.60
C LEU A 128 10.51 4.91 -20.14
N THR A 129 11.54 5.35 -20.86
CA THR A 129 11.60 6.71 -21.43
C THR A 129 12.03 6.69 -22.90
N GLY A 130 11.57 7.69 -23.67
CA GLY A 130 11.98 7.89 -25.07
C GLY A 130 11.08 7.23 -26.11
N GLY A 131 9.88 6.81 -25.73
CA GLY A 131 8.87 6.19 -26.58
C GLY A 131 7.68 7.12 -26.79
N VAL A 132 6.48 6.53 -26.85
CA VAL A 132 5.24 7.32 -26.93
C VAL A 132 4.98 7.89 -25.55
N GLY A 133 5.24 9.19 -25.40
CA GLY A 133 4.80 9.95 -24.24
C GLY A 133 3.30 9.78 -24.06
N TYR A 134 2.91 9.09 -22.99
CA TYR A 134 1.56 9.14 -22.48
C TYR A 134 1.55 10.24 -21.42
N THR A 135 0.96 11.38 -21.74
CA THR A 135 0.48 12.29 -20.70
C THR A 135 -0.79 11.65 -20.18
N PRO A 136 -0.81 11.10 -18.95
CA PRO A 136 -2.06 10.71 -18.36
C PRO A 136 -2.93 11.95 -18.38
N ASN A 137 -4.08 11.87 -19.03
CA ASN A 137 -5.16 12.77 -18.67
C ASN A 137 -5.56 12.33 -17.27
N TYR A 138 -4.84 12.84 -16.28
CA TYR A 138 -5.32 12.87 -14.91
C TYR A 138 -6.49 13.86 -14.94
N GLU A 139 -7.62 13.39 -15.45
CA GLU A 139 -8.86 13.83 -14.84
C GLU A 139 -8.72 13.35 -13.41
N THR A 140 -8.59 14.31 -12.49
CA THR A 140 -8.93 14.08 -11.09
C THR A 140 -10.24 13.31 -11.17
N PRO A 141 -10.30 12.03 -10.78
CA PRO A 141 -11.59 11.39 -10.66
C PRO A 141 -12.32 12.26 -9.66
N THR A 142 -13.31 13.01 -10.11
CA THR A 142 -14.35 13.47 -9.21
C THR A 142 -14.75 12.19 -8.48
N PRO A 143 -14.66 12.15 -7.14
CA PRO A 143 -14.95 10.94 -6.40
C PRO A 143 -16.45 10.66 -6.59
N THR A 144 -16.77 9.88 -7.62
CA THR A 144 -18.06 9.23 -7.80
C THR A 144 -17.85 7.74 -7.67
N LYS A 145 -17.02 7.33 -6.70
CA LYS A 145 -17.37 6.13 -5.95
C LYS A 145 -18.69 6.46 -5.25
N GLN A 146 -19.80 6.31 -5.96
CA GLN A 146 -21.13 6.40 -5.38
C GLN A 146 -21.18 5.27 -4.37
N CYS A 147 -21.00 5.63 -3.10
CA CYS A 147 -21.22 4.74 -1.99
C CYS A 147 -22.67 4.24 -2.06
N GLY A 148 -22.88 2.97 -1.67
CA GLY A 148 -24.21 2.39 -1.68
C GLY A 148 -25.15 3.14 -0.73
N ALA A 149 -26.45 2.86 -0.79
CA ALA A 149 -27.44 3.51 0.09
C ALA A 149 -27.16 3.30 1.60
N ASN A 150 -26.32 2.31 1.96
CA ASN A 150 -25.93 1.98 3.34
C ASN A 150 -24.45 2.29 3.64
N ASP A 151 -23.81 3.14 2.83
CA ASP A 151 -22.42 3.52 2.99
C ASP A 151 -22.30 5.04 3.15
N LEU A 152 -21.54 5.49 4.15
CA LEU A 152 -21.11 6.89 4.29
C LEU A 152 -19.98 7.15 3.31
N SER A 153 -20.07 8.26 2.58
CA SER A 153 -18.96 8.78 1.78
C SER A 153 -18.15 9.75 2.65
N ALA A 154 -16.95 9.35 3.04
CA ALA A 154 -15.99 10.20 3.75
C ALA A 154 -14.72 10.29 2.93
N ASN A 155 -14.46 11.46 2.34
CA ASN A 155 -13.30 11.74 1.48
C ASN A 155 -13.08 10.67 0.37
N GLY A 156 -14.16 10.26 -0.31
CA GLY A 156 -14.10 9.26 -1.39
C GLY A 156 -13.98 7.79 -0.95
N GLN A 157 -13.88 7.55 0.37
CA GLN A 157 -13.99 6.23 0.98
C GLN A 157 -15.44 5.93 1.35
N CYS A 158 -15.87 4.68 1.13
CA CYS A 158 -17.20 4.21 1.52
C CYS A 158 -17.13 3.41 2.81
N ILE A 159 -17.96 3.79 3.79
CA ILE A 159 -17.95 3.27 5.15
C ILE A 159 -19.34 2.71 5.47
N PRO A 160 -19.50 1.38 5.60
CA PRO A 160 -20.79 0.78 5.94
C PRO A 160 -21.36 1.33 7.26
N PHE A 161 -22.62 1.76 7.23
CA PHE A 161 -23.33 2.26 8.40
C PHE A 161 -24.79 1.80 8.47
N SER A 162 -25.37 1.92 9.66
CA SER A 162 -26.81 1.80 9.90
C SER A 162 -27.21 2.78 10.98
N ILE A 163 -28.27 3.56 10.75
CA ILE A 163 -28.73 4.59 11.68
C ILE A 163 -30.25 4.48 11.90
N SER A 164 -30.68 4.76 13.13
CA SER A 164 -32.08 4.96 13.51
C SER A 164 -32.23 6.23 14.34
N GLY A 165 -33.38 6.90 14.31
CA GLY A 165 -33.64 8.13 15.08
C GLY A 165 -33.02 9.40 14.47
N ALA A 166 -32.15 9.27 13.46
CA ALA A 166 -31.51 10.38 12.78
C ALA A 166 -31.31 10.13 11.28
N THR A 167 -31.02 11.22 10.56
CA THR A 167 -30.53 11.16 9.18
C THR A 167 -29.06 11.58 9.14
N VAL A 168 -28.24 10.87 8.36
CA VAL A 168 -26.84 11.26 8.17
C VAL A 168 -26.77 12.34 7.10
N THR A 169 -26.16 13.48 7.44
CA THR A 169 -26.00 14.63 6.56
C THR A 169 -24.63 14.66 5.88
N GLY A 170 -23.62 14.02 6.47
CA GLY A 170 -22.29 13.89 5.88
C GLY A 170 -21.32 13.08 6.72
N ALA A 171 -20.15 12.79 6.17
CA ALA A 171 -19.03 12.19 6.91
C ALA A 171 -17.69 12.74 6.37
N THR A 172 -16.69 12.84 7.23
CA THR A 172 -15.35 13.34 6.90
C THR A 172 -14.30 12.56 7.67
N LEU A 173 -13.16 12.30 7.03
CA LEU A 173 -11.99 11.71 7.68
C LEU A 173 -11.07 12.83 8.19
N ASN A 174 -10.78 12.83 9.48
CA ASN A 174 -9.79 13.70 10.09
C ASN A 174 -8.49 12.90 10.30
N THR A 175 -7.49 13.20 9.47
CA THR A 175 -6.20 12.51 9.48
C THR A 175 -5.26 13.04 10.55
N ASP A 176 -5.51 14.24 11.07
CA ASP A 176 -4.70 14.85 12.11
C ASP A 176 -5.04 14.22 13.48
N ASP A 177 -6.33 13.97 13.72
CA ASP A 177 -6.82 13.37 14.97
C ASP A 177 -7.15 11.87 14.86
N ASN A 178 -6.87 11.25 13.70
CA ASN A 178 -7.21 9.85 13.41
C ASN A 178 -8.68 9.49 13.71
N SER A 179 -9.60 10.39 13.33
CA SER A 179 -11.02 10.24 13.59
C SER A 179 -11.89 10.26 12.34
N ILE A 180 -13.10 9.69 12.46
CA ILE A 180 -14.18 9.82 11.48
C ILE A 180 -15.23 10.72 12.11
N ILE A 181 -15.51 11.86 11.48
CA ILE A 181 -16.55 12.78 11.92
C ILE A 181 -17.79 12.53 11.06
N ILE A 182 -18.90 12.20 11.70
CA ILE A 182 -20.18 11.90 11.06
C ILE A 182 -21.17 12.96 11.49
N SER A 183 -21.67 13.73 10.53
CA SER A 183 -22.70 14.74 10.77
C SER A 183 -24.07 14.10 10.63
N ILE A 184 -24.94 14.32 11.62
CA ILE A 184 -26.29 13.76 11.69
C ILE A 184 -27.31 14.86 11.99
N ASN A 185 -28.57 14.60 11.70
CA ASN A 185 -29.71 15.36 12.17
C ASN A 185 -30.62 14.40 12.94
N ALA A 186 -30.52 14.41 14.27
CA ALA A 186 -31.28 13.55 15.18
C ALA A 186 -32.60 14.20 15.61
N GLU A 187 -33.72 13.71 15.08
CA GLU A 187 -35.05 14.17 15.49
C GLU A 187 -35.55 13.43 16.74
N ASP A 188 -35.06 12.20 16.96
CA ASP A 188 -35.37 11.34 18.10
C ASP A 188 -34.09 10.68 18.64
N ASP A 189 -34.17 10.08 19.82
CA ASP A 189 -33.11 9.22 20.34
C ASP A 189 -32.86 8.06 19.36
N GLY A 190 -31.59 7.74 19.14
CA GLY A 190 -31.17 6.90 18.04
C GLY A 190 -29.99 6.01 18.33
N THR A 191 -29.62 5.22 17.32
CA THR A 191 -28.44 4.35 17.36
C THR A 191 -27.74 4.41 16.03
N LEU A 192 -26.44 4.68 16.06
CA LEU A 192 -25.57 4.64 14.90
C LEU A 192 -24.64 3.44 15.04
N THR A 193 -24.62 2.60 14.02
CA THR A 193 -23.63 1.53 13.86
C THR A 193 -22.74 1.84 12.67
N VAL A 194 -21.43 1.82 12.86
CA VAL A 194 -20.44 2.08 11.81
C VAL A 194 -19.43 0.95 11.79
N THR A 195 -19.07 0.47 10.60
CA THR A 195 -18.06 -0.59 10.44
C THR A 195 -17.00 -0.14 9.43
N PRO A 196 -16.09 0.78 9.80
CA PRO A 196 -14.99 1.15 8.93
C PRO A 196 -14.14 -0.08 8.59
N SER A 197 -13.58 -0.11 7.37
CA SER A 197 -12.57 -1.11 7.05
C SER A 197 -11.26 -0.79 7.78
N LYS A 198 -10.46 -1.82 8.12
CA LYS A 198 -9.16 -1.63 8.79
C LYS A 198 -8.19 -0.76 8.00
N THR A 199 -8.37 -0.72 6.67
CA THR A 199 -7.59 0.18 5.83
C THR A 199 -7.94 1.63 6.16
N ILE A 200 -9.20 1.97 6.42
CA ILE A 200 -9.74 3.32 6.63
C ILE A 200 -9.49 3.81 8.06
N GLN A 201 -9.84 2.99 9.04
CA GLN A 201 -9.64 3.27 10.44
C GLN A 201 -9.33 1.97 11.19
N GLU A 202 -8.34 1.99 12.06
CA GLU A 202 -7.95 0.84 12.89
C GLU A 202 -7.76 1.25 14.36
N GLY A 203 -8.06 0.31 15.27
CA GLY A 203 -7.86 0.47 16.71
C GLY A 203 -8.74 1.56 17.29
N ILE A 204 -10.05 1.44 17.11
CA ILE A 204 -11.04 2.36 17.67
C ILE A 204 -10.96 2.30 19.20
N PHE A 205 -10.81 3.44 19.84
CA PHE A 205 -10.61 3.50 21.29
C PHE A 205 -11.60 4.43 22.01
N MET A 206 -12.27 5.33 21.30
CA MET A 206 -13.16 6.36 21.86
C MET A 206 -14.18 6.84 20.84
N VAL A 207 -15.35 7.26 21.31
CA VAL A 207 -16.37 7.94 20.49
C VAL A 207 -16.84 9.18 21.24
N LEU A 208 -17.00 10.29 20.51
CA LEU A 208 -17.58 11.53 21.01
C LEU A 208 -18.93 11.77 20.35
N VAL A 209 -19.90 12.30 21.11
CA VAL A 209 -21.17 12.84 20.61
C VAL A 209 -21.17 14.33 20.94
N ASP A 210 -21.26 15.18 19.92
CA ASP A 210 -21.17 16.64 20.05
C ASP A 210 -19.93 17.15 20.82
N GLY A 211 -18.82 16.42 20.66
CA GLY A 211 -17.54 16.73 21.29
C GLY A 211 -17.42 16.28 22.75
N GLU A 212 -18.43 15.61 23.30
CA GLU A 212 -18.40 15.00 24.64
C GLU A 212 -18.17 13.49 24.54
N GLU A 213 -17.31 12.94 25.40
CA GLU A 213 -17.01 11.50 25.44
C GLU A 213 -18.27 10.72 25.81
N TRP A 214 -18.56 9.67 25.02
CA TRP A 214 -19.74 8.85 25.24
C TRP A 214 -19.35 7.48 25.81
N ASP A 215 -19.80 7.20 27.03
CA ASP A 215 -19.47 5.96 27.75
C ASP A 215 -20.29 4.75 27.26
N ASP A 216 -21.51 4.97 26.77
CA ASP A 216 -22.43 3.92 26.33
C ASP A 216 -22.19 3.56 24.85
N VAL A 217 -21.03 2.96 24.59
CA VAL A 217 -20.59 2.54 23.25
C VAL A 217 -20.19 1.07 23.26
N GLU A 218 -20.68 0.32 22.28
CA GLU A 218 -20.26 -1.06 22.04
C GLU A 218 -19.22 -1.11 20.90
N ILE A 219 -17.99 -1.50 21.24
CA ILE A 219 -16.89 -1.67 20.27
C ILE A 219 -16.55 -3.15 20.17
N VAL A 220 -16.86 -3.76 19.02
CA VAL A 220 -16.50 -5.16 18.72
C VAL A 220 -15.58 -5.18 17.51
N ALA A 221 -14.28 -5.38 17.77
CA ALA A 221 -13.21 -5.29 16.78
C ALA A 221 -13.13 -3.91 16.10
N ASN A 222 -13.69 -3.77 14.89
CA ASN A 222 -13.70 -2.52 14.13
C ASN A 222 -15.13 -2.04 13.82
N LYS A 223 -16.11 -2.54 14.58
CA LYS A 223 -17.50 -2.15 14.52
C LYS A 223 -17.82 -1.35 15.78
N VAL A 224 -18.43 -0.19 15.58
CA VAL A 224 -18.85 0.73 16.65
C VAL A 224 -20.36 0.82 16.62
N THR A 225 -20.99 0.68 17.77
CA THR A 225 -22.41 0.97 17.96
C THR A 225 -22.54 1.98 19.08
N VAL A 226 -23.08 3.16 18.77
CA VAL A 226 -23.26 4.28 19.69
C VAL A 226 -24.73 4.68 19.72
N MET A 227 -25.26 4.90 20.91
CA MET A 227 -26.57 5.51 21.12
C MET A 227 -26.41 7.02 21.28
N PHE A 228 -27.31 7.81 20.70
CA PHE A 228 -27.28 9.26 20.80
C PHE A 228 -28.67 9.82 21.13
N PRO A 229 -28.76 10.93 21.87
CA PRO A 229 -30.03 11.57 22.18
C PRO A 229 -30.56 12.40 21.00
N ALA A 230 -31.86 12.71 21.01
CA ALA A 230 -32.46 13.68 20.11
C ALA A 230 -31.73 15.03 20.18
N GLY A 231 -31.52 15.66 19.03
CA GLY A 231 -30.78 16.91 18.91
C GLY A 231 -29.26 16.76 18.73
N ALA A 232 -28.72 15.54 18.73
CA ALA A 232 -27.31 15.31 18.41
C ALA A 232 -26.99 15.72 16.96
N GLU A 233 -25.86 16.40 16.76
CA GLU A 233 -25.44 16.95 15.45
C GLU A 233 -24.23 16.23 14.88
N THR A 234 -23.34 15.74 15.75
CA THR A 234 -22.06 15.15 15.36
C THR A 234 -21.71 13.94 16.18
N ILE A 235 -21.19 12.91 15.51
CA ILE A 235 -20.61 11.72 16.14
C ILE A 235 -19.20 11.56 15.60
N GLU A 236 -18.22 11.55 16.47
CA GLU A 236 -16.81 11.41 16.13
C GLU A 236 -16.26 10.08 16.66
N ILE A 237 -15.75 9.23 15.76
CA ILE A 237 -15.16 7.94 16.12
C ILE A 237 -13.64 8.10 16.05
N ILE A 238 -12.94 7.95 17.17
CA ILE A 238 -11.49 8.14 17.26
C ILE A 238 -10.78 6.78 17.30
N GLY A 239 -9.76 6.62 16.47
CA GLY A 239 -8.95 5.42 16.36
C GLY A 239 -7.46 5.69 16.44
N THR A 240 -6.66 4.63 16.40
CA THR A 240 -5.18 4.71 16.43
C THR A 240 -4.56 5.05 15.07
N TYR A 241 -5.35 4.97 14.00
CA TYR A 241 -4.90 5.19 12.63
C TYR A 241 -6.08 5.55 11.72
N VAL A 242 -5.95 6.61 10.93
CA VAL A 242 -6.83 6.92 9.78
C VAL A 242 -5.96 7.16 8.55
N ILE A 243 -6.39 6.69 7.36
CA ILE A 243 -5.63 6.87 6.11
C ILE A 243 -5.34 8.37 5.88
N PRO A 244 -4.06 8.79 5.88
CA PRO A 244 -3.70 10.11 5.39
C PRO A 244 -3.72 10.10 3.86
N GLU A 245 -4.47 11.03 3.25
CA GLU A 245 -4.54 11.17 1.78
C GLU A 245 -3.23 11.61 1.13
N PHE A 246 -2.18 11.88 1.91
CA PHE A 246 -0.95 12.45 1.39
C PHE A 246 -0.06 11.45 0.62
N GLY A 247 -0.41 10.17 0.56
CA GLY A 247 0.39 9.17 -0.16
C GLY A 247 0.63 9.52 -1.64
N THR A 248 -0.38 10.05 -2.32
CA THR A 248 -0.27 10.39 -3.76
C THR A 248 0.18 11.83 -3.98
N ILE A 249 -0.37 12.79 -3.23
CA ILE A 249 -0.06 14.22 -3.40
C ILE A 249 1.36 14.54 -2.90
N ALA A 250 1.75 14.04 -1.72
CA ALA A 250 3.10 14.27 -1.21
C ALA A 250 4.15 13.54 -2.06
N ALA A 251 3.85 12.33 -2.57
CA ALA A 251 4.74 11.63 -3.50
C ALA A 251 4.87 12.37 -4.84
N MET A 252 3.78 12.96 -5.37
CA MET A 252 3.85 13.79 -6.58
C MET A 252 4.69 15.05 -6.36
N ILE A 253 4.46 15.79 -5.27
CA ILE A 253 5.22 17.01 -4.95
C ILE A 253 6.71 16.66 -4.75
N LEU A 254 7.00 15.56 -4.06
CA LEU A 254 8.36 15.07 -3.84
C LEU A 254 9.04 14.69 -5.17
N ALA A 255 8.34 13.96 -6.05
CA ALA A 255 8.87 13.58 -7.36
C ALA A 255 9.16 14.80 -8.23
N VAL A 256 8.23 15.77 -8.32
CA VAL A 256 8.42 17.01 -9.09
C VAL A 256 9.58 17.85 -8.53
N ALA A 257 9.73 17.91 -7.20
CA ALA A 257 10.84 18.61 -6.56
C ALA A 257 12.19 17.97 -6.91
N ILE A 258 12.30 16.64 -6.84
CA ILE A 258 13.53 15.91 -7.19
C ILE A 258 13.89 16.12 -8.66
N ILE A 259 12.91 15.99 -9.58
CA ILE A 259 13.11 16.20 -11.02
C ILE A 259 13.59 17.63 -11.30
N SER A 260 13.02 18.62 -10.62
CA SER A 260 13.41 20.04 -10.77
C SER A 260 14.84 20.30 -10.31
N ILE A 261 15.26 19.73 -9.17
CA ILE A 261 16.62 19.84 -8.65
C ILE A 261 17.62 19.22 -9.63
N ILE A 262 17.32 18.03 -10.15
CA ILE A 262 18.18 17.33 -11.11
C ILE A 262 18.28 18.13 -12.42
N ALA A 263 17.17 18.64 -12.95
CA ALA A 263 17.15 19.43 -14.17
C ALA A 263 17.96 20.73 -14.04
N VAL A 264 17.81 21.46 -12.93
CA VAL A 264 18.56 22.71 -12.68
C VAL A 264 20.05 22.44 -12.45
N SER A 265 20.39 21.42 -11.66
CA SER A 265 21.78 21.05 -11.38
C SER A 265 22.53 20.51 -12.60
N ALA A 266 21.85 19.75 -13.47
CA ALA A 266 22.41 19.30 -14.74
C ALA A 266 22.65 20.48 -15.71
N LYS A 267 21.74 21.46 -15.75
CA LYS A 267 21.87 22.63 -16.62
C LYS A 267 22.88 23.67 -16.10
N SER A 268 23.15 23.71 -14.79
CA SER A 268 24.09 24.67 -14.18
C SER A 268 25.57 24.27 -14.24
N ARG A 269 25.94 23.14 -14.87
CA ARG A 269 27.35 22.78 -15.16
C ARG A 269 27.93 23.56 -16.36
N LEU A 270 27.53 24.82 -16.55
CA LEU A 270 28.07 25.69 -17.60
C LEU A 270 28.99 26.74 -16.99
N SER A 271 30.29 26.42 -17.08
CA SER A 271 31.38 27.38 -17.29
C SER A 271 31.53 28.52 -16.28
N ILE A 272 32.07 28.21 -15.09
CA ILE A 272 32.85 29.21 -14.34
C ILE A 272 34.20 29.32 -15.09
N ILE A 273 34.27 30.22 -16.07
CA ILE A 273 35.55 30.60 -16.69
C ILE A 273 36.37 31.30 -15.60
N PRO A 274 37.55 30.77 -15.22
CA PRO A 274 38.43 31.48 -14.31
C PRO A 274 39.08 32.62 -15.09
N ARG A 275 38.77 33.87 -14.73
CA ARG A 275 39.57 35.01 -15.15
C ARG A 275 40.81 35.07 -14.25
N TYR A 276 41.97 34.92 -14.89
CA TYR A 276 43.25 35.42 -14.36
C TYR A 276 43.23 36.94 -14.34
#